data_AF-A0A518H9Z8-F1
#
_entry.id   AF-A0A518H9Z8-F1
#
_cell.length_a   1.000
_cell.length_b   1.000
_cell.length_c   1.000
_cell.angle_alpha   90.00
_cell.angle_beta   90.00
_cell.angle_gamma   90.00
#
_symmetry.space_group_name_H-M   'P 1'
#
loop_
_entity.id
_entity.type
_entity.pdbx_description
1 polymer ?
#
loop_
_entity_poly.entity_id
_entity_poly.type
_entity_poly.pdbx_seq_one_letter_code
_entity_poly.pdbx_strand_id
1 'polypeptide(L)'
;MSELPEWLRGGPAIIGRIPLLELLRGSVYYPAAGFDGSPVEFLGKEYHSFVYSDFGVTPKKLIKKLSTFRGYRPLAYREVEAGELMPNGLLPIPIGVIRRIEQKPNPFYPDFFACWAILQRTPDFGPDHGPSRFSLLYVRYEGVTTFHSLYRGNEMTPGVLAIICPGVGFGGNWTDFRDPDAHLAEAVLTNPSGVPSYLVGHGWCDPCPVVRSYWSTYPNIHRDLGPIKMFGIKGF
;
A
#
# COMPACT_ATOMS: atom_id res chain seq x y z
N MET A 1 -19.56 4.52 -8.28
CA MET A 1 -18.86 3.53 -7.45
C MET A 1 -18.57 2.34 -8.33
N SER A 2 -17.33 1.89 -8.37
CA SER A 2 -16.97 0.63 -9.04
C SER A 2 -17.74 -0.54 -8.43
N GLU A 3 -18.15 -1.49 -9.26
CA GLU A 3 -18.84 -2.70 -8.80
C GLU A 3 -17.90 -3.59 -7.96
N LEU A 4 -18.43 -4.26 -6.93
CA LEU A 4 -17.65 -5.16 -6.08
C LEU A 4 -17.10 -6.33 -6.92
N PRO A 5 -15.76 -6.52 -6.98
CA PRO A 5 -15.16 -7.62 -7.72
C PRO A 5 -15.65 -8.99 -7.25
N GLU A 6 -15.82 -9.93 -8.18
CA GLU A 6 -16.32 -11.28 -7.89
C GLU A 6 -15.51 -12.00 -6.80
N TRP A 7 -14.19 -11.88 -6.84
CA TRP A 7 -13.28 -12.47 -5.86
C TRP A 7 -13.44 -11.91 -4.43
N LEU A 8 -14.16 -10.79 -4.26
CA LEU A 8 -14.51 -10.19 -2.95
C LEU A 8 -15.94 -10.50 -2.48
N ARG A 9 -16.73 -11.24 -3.26
CA ARG A 9 -18.15 -11.51 -2.96
C ARG A 9 -18.36 -12.63 -1.95
N GLY A 10 -17.46 -13.62 -1.90
CA GLY A 10 -17.51 -14.68 -0.89
C GLY A 10 -17.55 -14.11 0.53
N GLY A 11 -18.13 -14.83 1.48
CA GLY A 11 -18.12 -14.39 2.88
C GLY A 11 -16.72 -14.56 3.52
N PRO A 12 -16.66 -14.86 4.83
CA PRO A 12 -15.42 -15.24 5.51
C PRO A 12 -14.66 -16.39 4.83
N ALA A 13 -15.35 -17.24 4.05
CA ALA A 13 -14.77 -18.33 3.27
C ALA A 13 -13.89 -17.87 2.08
N ILE A 14 -13.80 -16.56 1.77
CA ILE A 14 -12.84 -16.03 0.78
C ILE A 14 -11.40 -16.37 1.15
N ILE A 15 -11.10 -16.47 2.44
CA ILE A 15 -9.73 -16.54 2.93
C ILE A 15 -9.23 -17.99 2.90
N GLY A 16 -9.12 -18.51 1.68
CA GLY A 16 -8.36 -19.70 1.32
C GLY A 16 -7.06 -19.28 0.64
N ARG A 17 -6.81 -19.79 -0.57
CA ARG A 17 -5.69 -19.38 -1.41
C ARG A 17 -5.80 -17.90 -1.76
N ILE A 18 -4.68 -17.17 -1.66
CA ILE A 18 -4.66 -15.75 -2.00
C ILE A 18 -4.88 -15.57 -3.53
N PRO A 19 -5.84 -14.75 -3.96
CA PRO A 19 -6.02 -14.39 -5.37
C PRO A 19 -5.00 -13.30 -5.73
N LEU A 20 -3.72 -13.68 -5.75
CA LEU A 20 -2.59 -12.74 -5.80
C LEU A 20 -2.67 -11.79 -6.99
N LEU A 21 -2.98 -12.30 -8.18
CA LEU A 21 -3.00 -11.49 -9.40
C LEU A 21 -4.16 -10.49 -9.38
N GLU A 22 -5.33 -10.89 -8.90
CA GLU A 22 -6.50 -10.04 -8.73
C GLU A 22 -6.29 -8.99 -7.64
N LEU A 23 -5.54 -9.36 -6.60
CA LEU A 23 -5.18 -8.46 -5.51
C LEU A 23 -4.19 -7.38 -5.98
N LEU A 24 -3.19 -7.74 -6.78
CA LEU A 24 -2.16 -6.80 -7.27
C LEU A 24 -2.66 -5.96 -8.46
N ARG A 25 -3.49 -6.52 -9.33
CA ARG A 25 -3.93 -5.84 -10.55
C ARG A 25 -4.77 -4.62 -10.21
N GLY A 26 -4.28 -3.44 -10.63
CA GLY A 26 -5.00 -2.19 -10.43
C GLY A 26 -5.16 -1.79 -8.96
N SER A 27 -4.35 -2.35 -8.06
CA SER A 27 -4.40 -2.03 -6.63
C SER A 27 -3.88 -0.61 -6.33
N VAL A 28 -4.11 -0.16 -5.10
CA VAL A 28 -3.40 1.00 -4.54
C VAL A 28 -2.20 0.49 -3.77
N TYR A 29 -0.99 0.84 -4.22
CA TYR A 29 0.23 0.59 -3.47
C TYR A 29 0.59 1.78 -2.59
N TYR A 30 0.79 1.53 -1.29
CA TYR A 30 1.14 2.56 -0.33
C TYR A 30 2.33 2.11 0.55
N PRO A 31 3.56 2.55 0.23
CA PRO A 31 4.71 2.34 1.10
C PRO A 31 4.76 3.37 2.24
N ALA A 32 5.40 2.99 3.35
CA ALA A 32 5.42 3.77 4.60
C ALA A 32 4.02 3.98 5.20
N ALA A 33 3.16 2.96 5.08
CA ALA A 33 1.73 3.12 5.33
C ALA A 33 1.36 3.31 6.82
N GLY A 34 2.21 2.84 7.74
CA GLY A 34 1.90 2.76 9.16
C GLY A 34 0.49 2.19 9.39
N PHE A 35 -0.39 3.04 9.93
CA PHE A 35 -1.79 2.75 10.20
C PHE A 35 -2.69 3.82 9.58
N ASP A 36 -2.40 4.24 8.36
CA ASP A 36 -3.15 5.31 7.70
C ASP A 36 -4.29 4.77 6.83
N GLY A 37 -5.51 5.22 7.13
CA GLY A 37 -6.73 4.87 6.40
C GLY A 37 -7.02 5.76 5.20
N SER A 38 -6.26 6.85 5.02
CA SER A 38 -6.51 7.87 4.00
C SER A 38 -6.62 7.30 2.58
N PRO A 39 -5.76 6.36 2.12
CA PRO A 39 -5.95 5.76 0.81
C PRO A 39 -7.33 5.12 0.61
N VAL A 40 -7.86 4.42 1.60
CA VAL A 40 -9.19 3.80 1.50
C VAL A 40 -10.28 4.87 1.50
N GLU A 41 -10.16 5.91 2.33
CA GLU A 41 -11.12 7.02 2.37
C GLU A 41 -11.23 7.72 1.01
N PHE A 42 -10.10 8.02 0.36
CA PHE A 42 -10.09 8.79 -0.88
C PHE A 42 -10.23 7.96 -2.16
N LEU A 43 -9.72 6.72 -2.15
CA LEU A 43 -9.65 5.88 -3.35
C LEU A 43 -10.63 4.71 -3.31
N GLY A 44 -11.26 4.43 -2.16
CA GLY A 44 -12.16 3.28 -1.99
C GLY A 44 -13.41 3.28 -2.88
N LYS A 45 -13.81 4.44 -3.42
CA LYS A 45 -14.96 4.51 -4.35
C LYS A 45 -14.67 3.87 -5.72
N GLU A 46 -13.40 3.68 -6.04
CA GLU A 46 -12.88 3.24 -7.34
C GLU A 46 -11.99 2.01 -7.22
N TYR A 47 -11.34 1.83 -6.07
CA TYR A 47 -10.39 0.78 -5.79
C TYR A 47 -10.87 -0.11 -4.65
N HIS A 48 -10.75 -1.42 -4.85
CA HIS A 48 -11.15 -2.42 -3.86
C HIS A 48 -9.96 -3.20 -3.28
N SER A 49 -8.75 -2.99 -3.79
CA SER A 49 -7.54 -3.68 -3.34
C SER A 49 -6.47 -2.68 -2.95
N PHE A 50 -6.00 -2.80 -1.71
CA PHE A 50 -5.00 -1.94 -1.09
C PHE A 50 -3.82 -2.79 -0.64
N VAL A 51 -2.61 -2.40 -1.04
CA VAL A 51 -1.36 -3.07 -0.71
C VAL A 51 -0.48 -2.10 0.06
N TYR A 52 -0.33 -2.35 1.35
CA TYR A 52 0.39 -1.48 2.27
C TYR A 52 1.73 -2.10 2.63
N SER A 53 2.77 -1.28 2.75
CA SER A 53 4.07 -1.74 3.27
C SER A 53 4.65 -0.80 4.32
N ASP A 54 5.09 -1.39 5.44
CA ASP A 54 5.78 -0.68 6.52
C ASP A 54 6.54 -1.65 7.43
N PHE A 55 7.86 -1.51 7.52
CA PHE A 55 8.70 -2.37 8.37
C PHE A 55 8.57 -2.07 9.88
N GLY A 56 8.08 -0.88 10.25
CA GLY A 56 7.91 -0.43 11.63
C GLY A 56 6.65 -0.99 12.32
N VAL A 57 5.74 -1.59 11.56
CA VAL A 57 4.49 -2.17 12.08
C VAL A 57 4.68 -3.63 12.48
N THR A 58 4.32 -3.96 13.74
CA THR A 58 4.39 -5.35 14.22
C THR A 58 3.08 -6.10 13.97
N PRO A 59 3.12 -7.45 13.81
CA PRO A 59 1.92 -8.26 13.60
C PRO A 59 0.83 -8.00 14.65
N LYS A 60 1.21 -7.99 15.94
CA LYS A 60 0.29 -7.72 17.05
C LYS A 60 -0.39 -6.36 16.95
N LYS A 61 0.35 -5.32 16.54
CA LYS A 61 -0.23 -3.98 16.37
C LYS A 61 -1.15 -3.94 15.16
N LEU A 62 -0.79 -4.59 14.04
CA LEU A 62 -1.63 -4.66 12.85
C LEU A 62 -2.98 -5.30 13.16
N ILE A 63 -3.00 -6.49 13.76
CA ILE A 63 -4.24 -7.20 14.09
C ILE A 63 -5.14 -6.35 14.99
N LYS A 64 -4.56 -5.67 15.99
CA LYS A 64 -5.31 -4.74 16.85
C LYS A 64 -5.87 -3.54 16.06
N LYS A 65 -5.17 -3.06 15.04
CA LYS A 65 -5.60 -1.90 14.24
C LYS A 65 -6.61 -2.24 13.15
N LEU A 66 -6.62 -3.48 12.64
CA LEU A 66 -7.65 -3.94 11.69
C LEU A 66 -9.07 -3.84 12.29
N SER A 67 -9.23 -4.08 13.60
CA SER A 67 -10.53 -3.99 14.27
C SER A 67 -10.98 -2.57 14.58
N THR A 68 -10.10 -1.57 14.43
CA THR A 68 -10.40 -0.15 14.69
C THR A 68 -10.53 0.66 13.41
N PHE A 69 -10.54 0.03 12.23
CA PHE A 69 -10.63 0.76 10.96
C PHE A 69 -11.98 1.48 10.84
N ARG A 70 -11.96 2.82 10.76
CA ARG A 70 -13.19 3.63 10.85
C ARG A 70 -14.23 3.24 9.80
N GLY A 71 -15.41 2.83 10.27
CA GLY A 71 -16.54 2.44 9.43
C GLY A 71 -16.41 1.08 8.74
N TYR A 72 -15.41 0.30 9.13
CA TYR A 72 -15.19 -1.05 8.63
C TYR A 72 -14.93 -2.02 9.78
N ARG A 73 -15.25 -3.29 9.56
CA ARG A 73 -14.87 -4.40 10.43
C ARG A 73 -14.18 -5.49 9.61
N PRO A 74 -13.19 -6.20 10.17
CA PRO A 74 -12.62 -7.36 9.48
C PRO A 74 -13.69 -8.44 9.34
N LEU A 75 -13.95 -8.85 8.10
CA LEU A 75 -14.81 -10.00 7.79
C LEU A 75 -14.02 -11.30 7.98
N ALA A 76 -12.76 -11.29 7.55
CA ALA A 76 -11.77 -12.33 7.76
C ALA A 76 -10.37 -11.75 7.54
N TYR A 77 -9.34 -12.37 8.12
CA TYR A 77 -7.95 -12.12 7.77
C TYR A 77 -7.12 -13.39 8.00
N ARG A 78 -5.97 -13.49 7.35
CA ARG A 78 -4.95 -14.50 7.66
C ARG A 78 -3.54 -13.97 7.44
N GLU A 79 -2.58 -14.67 8.02
CA GLU A 79 -1.18 -14.54 7.63
C GLU A 79 -0.96 -15.14 6.24
N VAL A 80 -0.06 -14.54 5.47
CA VAL A 80 0.31 -14.97 4.13
C VAL A 80 1.80 -15.26 4.10
N GLU A 81 2.15 -16.42 3.59
CA GLU A 81 3.55 -16.82 3.50
C GLU A 81 4.26 -16.11 2.36
N ALA A 82 5.58 -15.93 2.50
CA ALA A 82 6.42 -15.32 1.48
C ALA A 82 6.28 -16.02 0.12
N GLY A 83 6.20 -17.37 0.11
CA GLY A 83 6.05 -18.17 -1.10
C GLY A 83 4.70 -18.00 -1.81
N GLU A 84 3.65 -17.57 -1.10
CA GLU A 84 2.36 -17.25 -1.72
C GLU A 84 2.37 -15.91 -2.44
N LEU A 85 3.18 -14.95 -1.98
CA LEU A 85 3.31 -13.62 -2.59
C LEU A 85 4.40 -13.55 -3.68
N MET A 86 5.41 -14.38 -3.53
CA MET A 86 6.61 -14.42 -4.37
C MET A 86 6.84 -15.86 -4.84
N PRO A 87 5.94 -16.41 -5.67
CA PRO A 87 6.05 -17.80 -6.13
C PRO A 87 7.30 -18.04 -6.97
N ASN A 88 7.85 -16.99 -7.59
CA ASN A 88 9.10 -17.01 -8.35
C ASN A 88 10.35 -16.70 -7.49
N GLY A 89 10.19 -16.62 -6.17
CA GLY A 89 11.24 -16.22 -5.24
C GLY A 89 11.40 -14.71 -5.12
N LEU A 90 12.27 -14.30 -4.18
CA LEU A 90 12.70 -12.91 -4.04
C LEU A 90 13.50 -12.51 -5.28
N LEU A 91 13.02 -11.51 -6.01
CA LEU A 91 13.85 -10.90 -7.04
C LEU A 91 15.08 -10.25 -6.39
N PRO A 92 16.27 -10.33 -7.03
CA PRO A 92 17.46 -9.69 -6.52
C PRO A 92 17.20 -8.18 -6.37
N ILE A 93 17.43 -7.69 -5.16
CA ILE A 93 17.27 -6.29 -4.82
C ILE A 93 18.27 -5.47 -5.66
N PRO A 94 17.89 -4.32 -6.24
CA PRO A 94 18.83 -3.49 -6.99
C PRO A 94 20.12 -3.21 -6.21
N ILE A 95 21.28 -3.28 -6.86
CA ILE A 95 22.62 -3.14 -6.25
C ILE A 95 22.76 -1.85 -5.42
N GLY A 96 22.05 -0.77 -5.80
CA GLY A 96 22.01 0.47 -5.02
C GLY A 96 21.40 0.32 -3.63
N VAL A 97 20.42 -0.58 -3.47
CA VAL A 97 19.82 -0.94 -2.18
C VAL A 97 20.76 -1.86 -1.39
N ILE A 98 21.36 -2.86 -2.06
CA ILE A 98 22.33 -3.80 -1.44
C ILE A 98 23.51 -3.04 -0.83
N ARG A 99 24.08 -2.06 -1.55
CA ARG A 99 25.20 -1.25 -1.07
C ARG A 99 24.93 -0.52 0.25
N ARG A 100 23.66 -0.15 0.55
CA ARG A 100 23.30 0.45 1.85
C ARG A 100 22.94 -0.59 2.91
N ILE A 101 22.35 -1.73 2.53
CA ILE A 101 22.19 -2.90 3.41
C ILE A 101 23.56 -3.34 3.96
N GLU A 102 24.59 -3.32 3.12
CA GLU A 102 25.96 -3.68 3.49
C GLU A 102 26.69 -2.61 4.31
N GLN A 103 26.42 -1.31 4.05
CA GLN A 103 27.13 -0.21 4.74
C GLN A 103 26.67 0.02 6.19
N LYS A 104 25.48 -0.46 6.55
CA LYS A 104 25.08 -0.67 7.95
C LYS A 104 24.15 -1.89 7.96
N PRO A 105 24.55 -3.04 8.53
CA PRO A 105 23.56 -4.06 8.86
C PRO A 105 22.59 -3.39 9.82
N ASN A 106 21.42 -2.99 9.33
CA ASN A 106 20.40 -2.45 10.19
C ASN A 106 19.95 -3.63 11.05
N PRO A 107 20.20 -3.63 12.38
CA PRO A 107 19.76 -4.73 13.24
C PRO A 107 18.22 -4.85 13.27
N PHE A 108 17.52 -3.94 12.59
CA PHE A 108 16.08 -3.86 12.44
C PHE A 108 15.57 -4.32 11.07
N TYR A 109 16.25 -5.22 10.34
CA TYR A 109 15.54 -5.90 9.26
C TYR A 109 14.41 -6.71 9.90
N PRO A 110 13.15 -6.33 9.68
CA PRO A 110 12.04 -7.01 10.34
C PRO A 110 11.96 -8.45 9.84
N ASP A 111 11.59 -9.37 10.71
CA ASP A 111 11.03 -10.64 10.26
C ASP A 111 9.89 -10.34 9.29
N PHE A 112 9.97 -10.96 8.11
CA PHE A 112 8.94 -10.87 7.09
C PHE A 112 7.61 -11.28 7.72
N PHE A 113 6.59 -10.48 7.50
CA PHE A 113 5.23 -10.79 7.87
C PHE A 113 4.29 -10.17 6.84
N ALA A 114 3.31 -10.94 6.40
CA ALA A 114 2.24 -10.43 5.57
C ALA A 114 0.89 -10.87 6.11
N CYS A 115 -0.09 -9.96 6.08
CA CYS A 115 -1.46 -10.26 6.45
C CYS A 115 -2.39 -9.80 5.35
N TRP A 116 -3.24 -10.70 4.89
CA TRP A 116 -4.32 -10.39 3.97
C TRP A 116 -5.64 -10.37 4.73
N ALA A 117 -6.35 -9.25 4.65
CA ALA A 117 -7.61 -9.01 5.32
C ALA A 117 -8.67 -8.56 4.32
N ILE A 118 -9.90 -9.05 4.51
CA ILE A 118 -11.09 -8.51 3.87
C ILE A 118 -11.86 -7.71 4.92
N LEU A 119 -12.07 -6.43 4.66
CA LEU A 119 -12.83 -5.54 5.52
C LEU A 119 -14.21 -5.26 4.92
N GLN A 120 -15.24 -5.21 5.75
CA GLN A 120 -16.62 -4.93 5.36
C GLN A 120 -17.11 -3.65 6.04
N ARG A 121 -17.76 -2.78 5.26
CA ARG A 121 -18.34 -1.54 5.77
C ARG A 121 -19.41 -1.85 6.82
N THR A 122 -19.42 -1.13 7.94
CA THR A 122 -20.44 -1.31 8.97
C THR A 122 -21.75 -0.63 8.56
N PRO A 123 -22.90 -1.06 9.12
CA PRO A 123 -24.21 -0.49 8.77
C PRO A 123 -24.33 1.01 9.08
N ASP A 124 -23.51 1.53 10.01
CA ASP A 124 -23.51 2.94 10.42
C ASP A 124 -22.99 3.88 9.32
N PHE A 125 -22.36 3.33 8.26
CA PHE A 125 -21.75 4.08 7.19
C PHE A 125 -22.40 3.75 5.83
N GLY A 126 -22.90 4.79 5.17
CA GLY A 126 -23.53 4.68 3.85
C GLY A 126 -22.54 4.42 2.70
N PRO A 127 -23.05 4.18 1.48
CA PRO A 127 -22.23 3.99 0.27
C PRO A 127 -21.19 5.09 0.00
N ASP A 128 -21.44 6.32 0.47
CA ASP A 128 -20.51 7.44 0.29
C ASP A 128 -19.21 7.33 1.09
N HIS A 129 -19.16 6.46 2.10
CA HIS A 129 -17.97 6.24 2.95
C HIS A 129 -16.85 5.46 2.25
N GLY A 130 -17.17 4.70 1.20
CA GLY A 130 -16.21 3.81 0.52
C GLY A 130 -16.88 2.54 0.00
N PRO A 131 -16.14 1.50 -0.36
CA PRO A 131 -16.73 0.29 -0.93
C PRO A 131 -17.44 -0.54 0.16
N SER A 132 -18.37 -1.41 -0.22
CA SER A 132 -19.04 -2.29 0.74
C SER A 132 -18.07 -3.29 1.37
N ARG A 133 -17.04 -3.69 0.61
CA ARG A 133 -15.88 -4.46 1.07
C ARG A 133 -14.62 -4.03 0.34
N PHE A 134 -13.47 -4.22 0.96
CA PHE A 134 -12.18 -4.09 0.30
C PHE A 134 -11.18 -5.11 0.85
N SER A 135 -10.15 -5.38 0.04
CA SER A 135 -8.98 -6.17 0.40
C SER A 135 -7.86 -5.26 0.87
N LEU A 136 -7.22 -5.66 1.96
CA LEU A 136 -5.98 -5.08 2.45
C LEU A 136 -4.93 -6.18 2.55
N LEU A 137 -3.89 -6.11 1.72
CA LEU A 137 -2.64 -6.85 1.94
C LEU A 137 -1.66 -5.92 2.63
N TYR A 138 -1.29 -6.26 3.86
CA TYR A 138 -0.28 -5.53 4.61
C TYR A 138 1.01 -6.34 4.65
N VAL A 139 2.12 -5.76 4.20
CA VAL A 139 3.44 -6.39 4.19
C VAL A 139 4.38 -5.63 5.10
N ARG A 140 4.85 -6.28 6.15
CA ARG A 140 5.91 -5.75 7.02
C ARG A 140 7.26 -5.97 6.34
N TYR A 141 7.61 -5.06 5.45
CA TYR A 141 8.91 -5.05 4.78
C TYR A 141 9.23 -3.67 4.21
N GLU A 142 10.42 -3.51 3.64
CA GLU A 142 10.90 -2.26 3.06
C GLU A 142 10.14 -1.93 1.76
N GLY A 143 9.71 -0.67 1.62
CA GLY A 143 8.77 -0.26 0.57
C GLY A 143 9.27 -0.37 -0.87
N VAL A 144 10.55 -0.13 -1.16
CA VAL A 144 11.09 -0.34 -2.51
C VAL A 144 11.13 -1.83 -2.83
N THR A 145 11.59 -2.63 -1.88
CA THR A 145 11.75 -4.07 -2.03
C THR A 145 10.39 -4.77 -2.14
N THR A 146 9.41 -4.37 -1.33
CA THR A 146 8.04 -4.86 -1.47
C THR A 146 7.46 -4.53 -2.84
N PHE A 147 7.67 -3.32 -3.36
CA PHE A 147 7.20 -2.98 -4.71
C PHE A 147 7.82 -3.92 -5.76
N HIS A 148 9.15 -4.07 -5.69
CA HIS A 148 9.89 -4.90 -6.62
C HIS A 148 9.46 -6.37 -6.55
N SER A 149 9.38 -6.96 -5.36
CA SER A 149 9.01 -8.36 -5.20
C SER A 149 7.55 -8.64 -5.56
N LEU A 150 6.61 -7.77 -5.18
CA LEU A 150 5.19 -8.01 -5.45
C LEU A 150 4.81 -7.67 -6.88
N TYR A 151 5.11 -6.47 -7.37
CA TYR A 151 4.64 -6.03 -8.68
C TYR A 151 5.54 -6.52 -9.79
N ARG A 152 6.84 -6.23 -9.72
CA ARG A 152 7.77 -6.66 -10.77
C ARG A 152 7.95 -8.18 -10.78
N GLY A 153 8.03 -8.82 -9.61
CA GLY A 153 8.15 -10.28 -9.49
C GLY A 153 6.96 -11.10 -9.99
N ASN A 154 5.77 -10.48 -10.05
CA ASN A 154 4.55 -11.09 -10.58
C ASN A 154 4.10 -10.47 -11.92
N GLU A 155 4.96 -9.70 -12.60
CA GLU A 155 4.65 -9.06 -13.89
C GLU A 155 3.38 -8.19 -13.85
N MET A 156 3.22 -7.44 -12.75
CA MET A 156 2.09 -6.56 -12.48
C MET A 156 2.52 -5.11 -12.28
N THR A 157 1.53 -4.22 -12.32
CA THR A 157 1.66 -2.82 -11.90
C THR A 157 0.41 -2.43 -11.09
N PRO A 158 0.56 -1.66 -10.00
CA PRO A 158 -0.60 -1.13 -9.29
C PRO A 158 -1.33 -0.11 -10.16
N GLY A 159 -2.59 0.16 -9.87
CA GLY A 159 -3.34 1.26 -10.50
C GLY A 159 -2.94 2.62 -9.95
N VAL A 160 -2.58 2.68 -8.66
CA VAL A 160 -2.17 3.92 -7.97
C VAL A 160 -0.93 3.67 -7.12
N LEU A 161 0.00 4.62 -7.14
CA LEU A 161 1.05 4.75 -6.14
C LEU A 161 0.69 5.91 -5.19
N ALA A 162 0.54 5.62 -3.90
CA ALA A 162 0.28 6.60 -2.86
C ALA A 162 1.57 6.91 -2.08
N ILE A 163 2.01 8.16 -2.06
CA ILE A 163 3.18 8.65 -1.31
C ILE A 163 2.69 9.67 -0.29
N ILE A 164 2.16 9.18 0.83
CA ILE A 164 1.57 10.01 1.87
C ILE A 164 2.48 10.02 3.08
N CYS A 165 3.00 11.21 3.41
CA CYS A 165 3.85 11.41 4.59
C CYS A 165 4.97 10.35 4.73
N PRO A 166 5.83 10.13 3.71
CA PRO A 166 6.65 8.92 3.57
C PRO A 166 7.83 8.81 4.55
N GLY A 167 7.84 9.54 5.67
CA GLY A 167 8.73 9.27 6.80
C GLY A 167 10.23 9.47 6.55
N VAL A 168 10.62 10.25 5.54
CA VAL A 168 12.04 10.55 5.26
C VAL A 168 12.63 11.38 6.40
N GLY A 169 13.81 10.99 6.89
CA GLY A 169 14.43 11.58 8.08
C GLY A 169 13.98 10.88 9.36
N PHE A 170 13.23 11.57 10.22
CA PHE A 170 12.82 11.03 11.54
C PHE A 170 11.82 9.88 11.50
N GLY A 171 11.23 9.56 10.34
CA GLY A 171 10.30 8.44 10.16
C GLY A 171 10.99 7.11 9.79
N GLY A 172 12.31 7.10 9.63
CA GLY A 172 13.10 5.89 9.47
C GLY A 172 13.24 5.37 8.04
N ASN A 173 12.58 5.97 7.05
CA ASN A 173 12.81 5.59 5.65
C ASN A 173 14.17 6.09 5.15
N TRP A 174 14.88 5.19 4.49
CA TRP A 174 16.28 5.38 4.07
C TRP A 174 16.43 6.11 2.73
N THR A 175 15.36 6.16 1.94
CA THR A 175 15.29 6.86 0.65
C THR A 175 14.08 7.78 0.64
N ASP A 176 14.17 8.90 -0.08
CA ASP A 176 13.02 9.78 -0.28
C ASP A 176 12.12 9.24 -1.38
N PHE A 177 10.93 8.77 -1.03
CA PHE A 177 9.96 8.28 -2.00
C PHE A 177 9.44 9.40 -2.93
N ARG A 178 9.55 10.67 -2.52
CA ARG A 178 9.13 11.82 -3.32
C ARG A 178 10.16 12.20 -4.37
N ASP A 179 11.40 11.78 -4.22
CA ASP A 179 12.47 12.11 -5.15
C ASP A 179 12.32 11.24 -6.43
N PRO A 180 12.10 11.86 -7.62
CA PRO A 180 11.95 11.13 -8.88
C PRO A 180 13.22 10.42 -9.34
N ASP A 181 14.39 10.76 -8.78
CA ASP A 181 15.67 10.15 -9.10
C ASP A 181 16.08 9.09 -8.06
N ALA A 182 15.23 8.83 -7.07
CA ALA A 182 15.48 7.86 -6.01
C ALA A 182 14.93 6.46 -6.32
N HIS A 183 15.25 5.50 -5.44
CA HIS A 183 15.07 4.08 -5.69
C HIS A 183 13.63 3.61 -5.89
N LEU A 184 12.65 4.25 -5.23
CA LEU A 184 11.24 3.92 -5.48
C LEU A 184 10.82 4.36 -6.89
N ALA A 185 11.22 5.56 -7.30
CA ALA A 185 10.93 6.08 -8.63
C ALA A 185 11.59 5.23 -9.71
N GLU A 186 12.86 4.87 -9.53
CA GLU A 186 13.57 3.91 -10.39
C GLU A 186 12.79 2.59 -10.51
N ALA A 187 12.40 1.98 -9.37
CA ALA A 187 11.70 0.70 -9.37
C ALA A 187 10.33 0.76 -10.09
N VAL A 188 9.61 1.87 -9.95
CA VAL A 188 8.27 2.07 -10.54
C VAL A 188 8.37 2.42 -12.02
N LEU A 189 9.21 3.39 -12.38
CA LEU A 189 9.34 3.91 -13.75
C LEU A 189 10.01 2.92 -14.70
N THR A 190 10.82 2.00 -14.18
CA THR A 190 11.47 0.94 -14.98
C THR A 190 10.74 -0.40 -14.95
N ASN A 191 9.54 -0.47 -14.35
CA ASN A 191 8.74 -1.69 -14.32
C ASN A 191 8.29 -2.09 -15.74
N PRO A 192 8.70 -3.26 -16.28
CA PRO A 192 8.33 -3.68 -17.63
C PRO A 192 6.82 -3.88 -17.81
N SER A 193 6.09 -4.12 -16.72
CA SER A 193 4.63 -4.28 -16.71
C SER A 193 3.87 -2.95 -16.78
N GLY A 194 4.59 -1.83 -16.94
CA GLY A 194 4.06 -0.48 -16.99
C GLY A 194 4.10 0.25 -15.65
N VAL A 195 3.71 1.52 -15.68
CA VAL A 195 3.64 2.40 -14.51
C VAL A 195 2.19 2.53 -14.02
N PRO A 196 1.99 2.79 -12.72
CA PRO A 196 0.67 3.13 -12.20
C PRO A 196 0.01 4.27 -12.98
N SER A 197 -1.32 4.21 -13.09
CA SER A 197 -2.09 5.23 -13.78
C SER A 197 -2.10 6.55 -13.02
N TYR A 198 -1.89 6.53 -11.70
CA TYR A 198 -1.90 7.72 -10.87
C TYR A 198 -0.79 7.67 -9.80
N LEU A 199 -0.14 8.80 -9.60
CA LEU A 199 0.69 9.09 -8.44
C LEU A 199 -0.06 10.07 -7.54
N VAL A 200 -0.36 9.65 -6.31
CA VAL A 200 -1.05 10.49 -5.31
C VAL A 200 -0.08 10.79 -4.19
N GLY A 201 0.06 12.05 -3.80
CA GLY A 201 0.98 12.41 -2.73
C GLY A 201 0.57 13.65 -1.94
N HIS A 202 0.87 13.63 -0.65
CA HIS A 202 0.86 14.81 0.22
C HIS A 202 1.89 14.69 1.36
N GLY A 203 2.41 15.83 1.82
CA GLY A 203 3.35 15.93 2.93
C GLY A 203 2.70 16.43 4.22
N TRP A 204 3.44 16.36 5.33
CA TRP A 204 3.03 16.89 6.64
C TRP A 204 2.85 18.41 6.67
N CYS A 205 3.65 19.11 5.86
CA CYS A 205 3.68 20.58 5.81
C CYS A 205 2.92 21.14 4.61
N ASP A 206 2.33 20.29 3.78
CA ASP A 206 1.47 20.79 2.72
C ASP A 206 0.19 21.33 3.38
N PRO A 207 -0.27 22.54 3.02
CA PRO A 207 -1.60 22.96 3.39
C PRO A 207 -2.54 21.90 2.82
N CYS A 208 -3.13 21.10 3.72
CA CYS A 208 -4.15 20.14 3.33
C CYS A 208 -5.17 20.94 2.50
N PRO A 209 -5.40 20.59 1.21
CA PRO A 209 -5.19 19.27 0.60
C PRO A 209 -4.79 19.34 -0.89
N VAL A 210 -3.54 19.62 -1.21
CA VAL A 210 -3.10 19.56 -2.63
C VAL A 210 -2.50 18.20 -2.90
N VAL A 211 -3.20 17.37 -3.68
CA VAL A 211 -2.61 16.17 -4.30
C VAL A 211 -1.56 16.64 -5.31
N ARG A 212 -0.30 16.24 -5.11
CA ARG A 212 0.79 16.57 -6.04
C ARG A 212 1.35 15.30 -6.65
N SER A 213 1.71 15.37 -7.93
CA SER A 213 2.72 14.45 -8.46
C SER A 213 4.06 14.92 -7.93
N TYR A 214 4.72 14.09 -7.11
CA TYR A 214 6.09 14.36 -6.70
C TYR A 214 7.09 14.17 -7.83
N TRP A 215 6.73 13.37 -8.84
CA TRP A 215 7.62 13.05 -9.94
C TRP A 215 7.21 13.86 -11.17
N SER A 216 8.05 14.82 -11.54
CA SER A 216 7.81 15.75 -12.66
C SER A 216 7.66 15.06 -14.01
N THR A 217 8.18 13.83 -14.13
CA THR A 217 8.16 13.01 -15.35
C THR A 217 6.98 12.04 -15.41
N TYR A 218 6.08 12.03 -14.41
CA TYR A 218 4.98 11.07 -14.36
C TYR A 218 3.91 11.36 -15.42
N PRO A 219 3.55 10.38 -16.27
CA PRO A 219 2.74 10.64 -17.46
C PRO A 219 1.29 11.05 -17.19
N ASN A 220 0.76 10.73 -16.01
CA ASN A 220 -0.64 11.00 -15.63
C ASN A 220 -0.68 11.71 -14.28
N ILE A 221 -0.51 13.02 -14.32
CA ILE A 221 -0.73 13.92 -13.19
C ILE A 221 -2.23 14.27 -13.21
N HIS A 222 -2.86 14.36 -12.04
CA HIS A 222 -4.24 14.82 -11.80
C HIS A 222 -5.31 13.73 -11.62
N ARG A 223 -5.59 13.46 -10.35
CA ARG A 223 -6.98 13.44 -9.87
C ARG A 223 -7.06 14.44 -8.73
N ASP A 224 -7.86 15.49 -8.89
CA ASP A 224 -8.22 16.36 -7.79
C ASP A 224 -9.09 15.54 -6.83
N LEU A 225 -8.51 15.05 -5.74
CA LEU A 225 -9.22 14.27 -4.72
C LEU A 225 -10.10 15.17 -3.84
N GLY A 226 -10.15 16.48 -4.11
CA GLY A 226 -10.88 17.46 -3.31
C GLY A 226 -10.28 17.59 -1.90
N PRO A 227 -10.95 18.36 -1.02
CA PRO A 227 -10.36 18.65 0.26
C PRO A 227 -10.23 17.48 1.25
N ILE A 228 -9.01 16.97 1.39
CA ILE A 228 -8.56 16.03 2.44
C ILE A 228 -8.68 16.74 3.80
N LYS A 229 -9.67 16.33 4.60
CA LYS A 229 -9.69 16.66 6.04
C LYS A 229 -8.81 15.65 6.78
N MET A 230 -7.54 16.01 6.99
CA MET A 230 -6.74 15.29 7.98
C MET A 230 -7.31 15.55 9.37
N PHE A 231 -8.08 14.59 9.90
CA PHE A 231 -8.18 14.46 11.35
C PHE A 231 -6.79 14.02 11.81
N GLY A 232 -6.04 14.97 12.37
CA GLY A 232 -4.65 14.78 12.76
C GLY A 232 -4.43 13.45 13.46
N ILE A 233 -3.28 12.83 13.20
CA ILE A 233 -2.86 11.48 13.61
C ILE A 233 -3.33 11.17 15.04
N LYS A 234 -4.57 10.70 15.12
CA LYS A 234 -5.11 9.89 16.18
C LYS A 234 -5.29 8.59 15.44
N GLY A 235 -4.26 7.75 15.49
CA GLY A 235 -4.22 6.56 14.65
C GLY A 235 -5.53 5.80 14.80
N PHE A 236 -6.24 5.59 13.69
CA PHE A 236 -7.55 4.96 13.54
C PHE A 236 -8.56 5.17 14.68
#